data_AF-A0A095ZGZ7-F1
#
_entry.id   AF-A0A095ZGZ7-F1
#
_cell.length_a   1.000
_cell.length_b   1.000
_cell.length_c   1.000
_cell.angle_alpha   90.00
_cell.angle_beta   90.00
_cell.angle_gamma   90.00
#
_symmetry.space_group_name_H-M   'P 1'
#
loop_
_entity.id
_entity.type
_entity.pdbx_description
1 polymer ?
#
loop_
_entity_poly.entity_id
_entity_poly.type
_entity_poly.pdbx_seq_one_letter_code
_entity_poly.pdbx_strand_id
1 'polypeptide(L)'
;MQIIIVTSPDCKAGEARIIEEMLRQGVDYAHLRKPKYTAGQTRELIASISVRWHDRLVLHDHFELTEEFQIGGLHLNGRHPTPFPGFKGRLSRSCHSLQEVEEHKDGMRYVFLSPIFDSISKQGYQSVFSIEELREACRRGIIDSRVVALGGVTPMAFKQLHALGFGGAALLGDVWHRPADAIMAHMNDILQAAKNLSLQN
;
A
#
# COMPACT_ATOMS: atom_id res chain seq x y z
N MET A 1 2.88 13.41 1.08
CA MET A 1 2.54 12.16 0.35
C MET A 1 2.51 11.01 1.35
N GLN A 2 1.48 10.16 1.31
CA GLN A 2 1.40 8.96 2.16
C GLN A 2 2.32 7.85 1.68
N ILE A 3 2.97 7.14 2.59
CA ILE A 3 3.85 5.99 2.31
C ILE A 3 3.23 4.72 2.88
N ILE A 4 2.95 3.77 2.00
CA ILE A 4 2.28 2.52 2.33
C ILE A 4 3.20 1.36 1.98
N ILE A 5 3.30 0.37 2.86
CA ILE A 5 4.02 -0.89 2.57
C ILE A 5 3.01 -2.01 2.37
N VAL A 6 3.20 -2.80 1.31
CA VAL A 6 2.49 -4.06 1.10
C VAL A 6 3.45 -5.19 1.44
N THR A 7 3.04 -6.14 2.29
CA THR A 7 3.89 -7.27 2.68
C THR A 7 4.24 -8.16 1.48
N SER A 8 5.36 -8.87 1.60
CA SER A 8 5.67 -10.01 0.72
C SER A 8 4.50 -11.01 0.73
N PRO A 9 4.12 -11.61 -0.42
CA PRO A 9 3.11 -12.66 -0.44
C PRO A 9 3.58 -13.95 0.25
N ASP A 10 4.89 -14.18 0.28
CA ASP A 10 5.50 -15.34 0.91
C ASP A 10 5.91 -15.05 2.36
N CYS A 11 6.06 -16.10 3.16
CA CYS A 11 6.51 -16.03 4.54
C CYS A 11 7.95 -15.48 4.62
N LYS A 12 8.19 -14.57 5.57
CA LYS A 12 9.51 -13.99 5.84
C LYS A 12 9.84 -14.14 7.33
N ALA A 13 11.06 -14.58 7.62
CA ALA A 13 11.54 -14.66 9.00
C ALA A 13 11.57 -13.27 9.63
N GLY A 14 11.05 -13.14 10.86
CA GLY A 14 11.02 -11.86 11.58
C GLY A 14 10.07 -10.81 10.98
N GLU A 15 9.13 -11.19 10.13
CA GLU A 15 8.25 -10.26 9.41
C GLU A 15 7.48 -9.31 10.32
N ALA A 16 6.91 -9.80 11.43
CA ALA A 16 6.21 -8.96 12.40
C ALA A 16 7.08 -7.82 12.92
N ARG A 17 8.33 -8.13 13.32
CA ARG A 17 9.31 -7.15 13.80
C ARG A 17 9.70 -6.15 12.72
N ILE A 18 9.83 -6.60 11.47
CA ILE A 18 10.13 -5.74 10.32
C ILE A 18 8.98 -4.74 10.09
N ILE A 19 7.73 -5.22 10.15
CA ILE A 19 6.53 -4.37 10.00
C ILE A 19 6.46 -3.34 11.12
N GLU A 20 6.65 -3.74 12.38
CA GLU A 20 6.66 -2.82 13.51
C GLU A 20 7.71 -1.72 13.37
N GLU A 21 8.91 -2.10 12.96
CA GLU A 21 10.01 -1.17 12.78
C GLU A 21 9.72 -0.16 11.66
N MET A 22 9.11 -0.60 10.55
CA MET A 22 8.63 0.29 9.48
C MET A 22 7.59 1.29 9.99
N LEU A 23 6.59 0.82 10.74
CA LEU A 23 5.54 1.66 11.32
C LEU A 23 6.12 2.67 12.31
N ARG A 24 7.11 2.24 13.12
CA ARG A 24 7.85 3.07 14.06
C ARG A 24 8.64 4.18 13.38
N GLN A 25 9.22 3.93 12.22
CA GLN A 25 9.96 4.94 11.45
C GLN A 25 9.05 5.97 10.76
N GLY A 26 7.79 5.61 10.51
CA GLY A 26 6.79 6.55 10.01
C GLY A 26 5.99 6.08 8.79
N VAL A 27 6.08 4.82 8.38
CA VAL A 27 5.20 4.25 7.33
C VAL A 27 3.74 4.40 7.74
N ASP A 28 2.89 5.00 6.91
CA ASP A 28 1.50 5.32 7.22
C ASP A 28 0.67 4.07 7.49
N TYR A 29 0.72 3.08 6.59
CA TYR A 29 -0.03 1.83 6.69
C TYR A 29 0.79 0.63 6.23
N ALA A 30 0.56 -0.51 6.87
CA ALA A 30 1.08 -1.81 6.45
C ALA A 30 -0.08 -2.69 5.95
N HIS A 31 -0.10 -2.97 4.65
CA HIS A 31 -1.05 -3.88 4.02
C HIS A 31 -0.56 -5.32 4.16
N LEU A 32 -1.26 -6.11 4.97
CA LEU A 32 -1.02 -7.54 5.14
C LEU A 32 -1.68 -8.28 3.97
N ARG A 33 -0.88 -8.58 2.95
CA ARG A 33 -1.28 -9.33 1.76
C ARG A 33 -0.63 -10.71 1.79
N LYS A 34 -1.37 -11.69 2.30
CA LYS A 34 -0.91 -13.08 2.50
C LYS A 34 -1.86 -14.09 1.83
N PRO A 35 -1.87 -14.17 0.49
CA PRO A 35 -2.87 -14.94 -0.25
C PRO A 35 -2.82 -16.46 0.01
N LYS A 36 -1.71 -16.96 0.55
CA LYS A 36 -1.51 -18.38 0.87
C LYS A 36 -1.65 -18.69 2.37
N TYR A 37 -1.83 -17.67 3.23
CA TYR A 37 -1.94 -17.90 4.66
C TYR A 37 -3.34 -18.40 5.00
N THR A 38 -3.43 -19.28 6.00
CA THR A 38 -4.69 -19.57 6.68
C THR A 38 -5.07 -18.42 7.62
N ALA A 39 -6.31 -18.42 8.10
CA ALA A 39 -6.75 -17.48 9.14
C ALA A 39 -5.88 -17.61 10.41
N GLY A 40 -5.46 -18.83 10.78
CA GLY A 40 -4.55 -19.08 11.90
C GLY A 40 -3.18 -18.44 11.72
N GLN A 41 -2.56 -18.60 10.55
CA GLN A 41 -1.26 -17.98 10.25
C GLN A 41 -1.34 -16.45 10.21
N THR A 42 -2.45 -15.91 9.70
CA THR A 42 -2.69 -14.46 9.67
C THR A 42 -2.92 -13.92 11.10
N ARG A 43 -3.68 -14.63 11.92
CA ARG A 43 -3.86 -14.35 13.35
C ARG A 43 -2.53 -14.32 14.10
N GLU A 44 -1.67 -15.33 13.90
CA GLU A 44 -0.34 -15.39 14.52
C GLU A 44 0.54 -14.20 14.13
N LEU A 45 0.51 -13.80 12.84
CA LEU A 45 1.25 -12.63 12.36
C LEU A 45 0.75 -11.33 13.03
N ILE A 46 -0.56 -11.12 13.09
CA ILE A 46 -1.16 -9.93 13.73
C ILE A 46 -0.86 -9.92 15.23
N ALA A 47 -1.01 -11.05 15.92
CA ALA A 47 -0.73 -11.18 17.34
C ALA A 47 0.74 -10.94 17.71
N SER A 48 1.65 -11.18 16.76
CA SER A 48 3.09 -10.90 16.90
C SER A 48 3.44 -9.41 16.71
N ILE A 49 2.49 -8.58 16.27
CA ILE A 49 2.64 -7.13 16.13
C ILE A 49 1.93 -6.47 17.32
N SER A 50 2.58 -5.51 17.97
CA SER A 50 2.06 -4.76 19.11
C SER A 50 0.73 -4.11 18.76
N VAL A 51 -0.25 -4.25 19.66
CA VAL A 51 -1.61 -3.71 19.52
C VAL A 51 -1.66 -2.22 19.19
N ARG A 52 -0.64 -1.44 19.61
CA ARG A 52 -0.53 0.00 19.31
C ARG A 52 -0.44 0.31 17.81
N TRP A 53 -0.16 -0.69 16.99
CA TRP A 53 0.02 -0.57 15.55
C TRP A 53 -1.13 -1.18 14.74
N HIS A 54 -2.08 -1.88 15.38
CA HIS A 54 -3.18 -2.57 14.70
C HIS A 54 -4.07 -1.61 13.92
N ASP A 55 -4.23 -0.39 14.44
CA ASP A 55 -4.95 0.71 13.79
C ASP A 55 -4.27 1.18 12.50
N ARG A 56 -3.05 0.75 12.17
CA ARG A 56 -2.32 1.05 10.92
C ARG A 56 -2.17 -0.17 10.01
N LEU A 57 -2.67 -1.34 10.44
CA LEU A 57 -2.71 -2.55 9.61
C LEU A 57 -3.93 -2.51 8.67
N VAL A 58 -3.74 -3.06 7.48
CA VAL A 58 -4.80 -3.21 6.47
C VAL A 58 -4.82 -4.64 5.95
N LEU A 59 -5.92 -5.37 6.14
CA LEU A 59 -6.02 -6.77 5.70
C LEU A 59 -6.49 -6.86 4.24
N HIS A 60 -5.91 -7.79 3.48
CA HIS A 60 -6.38 -8.17 2.13
C HIS A 60 -7.22 -9.47 2.13
N ASP A 61 -7.14 -10.25 3.21
CA ASP A 61 -7.76 -11.57 3.36
C ASP A 61 -8.18 -11.73 4.85
N HIS A 62 -9.00 -12.76 5.16
CA HIS A 62 -9.41 -13.14 6.53
C HIS A 62 -10.01 -11.96 7.33
N PHE A 63 -10.99 -11.27 6.77
CA PHE A 63 -11.58 -10.07 7.37
C PHE A 63 -12.32 -10.35 8.70
N GLU A 64 -12.70 -11.59 8.97
CA GLU A 64 -13.24 -12.04 10.26
C GLU A 64 -12.29 -11.78 11.43
N LEU A 65 -10.97 -11.68 11.19
CA LEU A 65 -10.00 -11.33 12.23
C LEU A 65 -10.19 -9.90 12.78
N THR A 66 -11.03 -9.08 12.14
CA THR A 66 -11.45 -7.78 12.70
C THR A 66 -12.34 -7.90 13.94
N GLU A 67 -12.92 -9.08 14.22
CA GLU A 67 -13.65 -9.35 15.46
C GLU A 67 -12.69 -9.56 16.65
N GLU A 68 -11.48 -10.03 16.38
CA GLU A 68 -10.46 -10.33 17.39
C GLU A 68 -9.47 -9.17 17.60
N PHE A 69 -9.16 -8.43 16.54
CA PHE A 69 -8.16 -7.37 16.55
C PHE A 69 -8.74 -6.03 16.09
N GLN A 70 -8.25 -4.95 16.69
CA GLN A 70 -8.63 -3.57 16.32
C GLN A 70 -7.91 -3.12 15.04
N ILE A 71 -8.19 -3.81 13.94
CA ILE A 71 -7.59 -3.55 12.62
C ILE A 71 -8.11 -2.23 12.05
N GLY A 72 -7.19 -1.39 11.59
CA GLY A 72 -7.52 -0.06 11.08
C GLY A 72 -8.15 -0.01 9.69
N GLY A 73 -7.93 -1.01 8.84
CA GLY A 73 -8.50 -1.03 7.49
C GLY A 73 -8.64 -2.39 6.82
N LEU A 74 -9.44 -2.41 5.76
CA LEU A 74 -9.62 -3.53 4.85
C LEU A 74 -9.30 -3.09 3.41
N HIS A 75 -8.67 -3.98 2.63
CA HIS A 75 -8.38 -3.78 1.22
C HIS A 75 -9.22 -4.75 0.37
N LEU A 76 -10.32 -4.24 -0.18
CA LEU A 76 -11.25 -5.00 -0.99
C LEU A 76 -10.58 -5.45 -2.30
N ASN A 77 -10.85 -6.68 -2.71
CA ASN A 77 -10.27 -7.28 -3.91
C ASN A 77 -11.21 -8.34 -4.49
N GLY A 78 -10.88 -8.95 -5.62
CA GLY A 78 -11.75 -9.93 -6.29
C GLY A 78 -12.15 -11.14 -5.44
N ARG A 79 -11.35 -11.52 -4.43
CA ARG A 79 -11.68 -12.61 -3.49
C ARG A 79 -12.58 -12.15 -2.35
N HIS A 80 -12.47 -10.88 -1.98
CA HIS A 80 -13.19 -10.24 -0.88
C HIS A 80 -13.72 -8.86 -1.34
N PRO A 81 -14.78 -8.83 -2.17
CA PRO A 81 -15.24 -7.60 -2.81
C PRO A 81 -16.03 -6.69 -1.88
N THR A 82 -16.51 -7.20 -0.75
CA THR A 82 -17.30 -6.47 0.25
C THR A 82 -16.58 -6.47 1.61
N PRO A 83 -16.76 -5.42 2.43
CA PRO A 83 -16.19 -5.37 3.76
C PRO A 83 -16.86 -6.37 4.70
N PHE A 84 -16.18 -6.72 5.80
CA PHE A 84 -16.78 -7.52 6.86
C PHE A 84 -17.99 -6.81 7.48
N PRO A 85 -19.11 -7.51 7.76
CA PRO A 85 -20.30 -6.90 8.32
C PRO A 85 -20.00 -6.07 9.58
N GLY A 86 -20.50 -4.84 9.61
CA GLY A 86 -20.31 -3.95 10.76
C GLY A 86 -18.96 -3.23 10.83
N PHE A 87 -17.99 -3.53 9.95
CA PHE A 87 -16.69 -2.86 9.96
C PHE A 87 -16.83 -1.34 9.73
N LYS A 88 -16.19 -0.55 10.61
CA LYS A 88 -16.23 0.93 10.59
C LYS A 88 -14.87 1.58 10.28
N GLY A 89 -13.84 0.76 10.03
CA GLY A 89 -12.51 1.26 9.69
C GLY A 89 -12.39 1.72 8.24
N ARG A 90 -11.15 1.95 7.81
CA ARG A 90 -10.86 2.49 6.48
C ARG A 90 -10.98 1.40 5.42
N LEU A 91 -11.66 1.71 4.33
CA LEU A 91 -11.72 0.85 3.15
C LEU A 91 -10.77 1.36 2.07
N SER A 92 -10.13 0.43 1.38
CA SER A 92 -9.33 0.71 0.19
C SER A 92 -9.50 -0.43 -0.81
N ARG A 93 -9.04 -0.23 -2.05
CA ARG A 93 -9.01 -1.29 -3.07
C ARG A 93 -7.98 -0.98 -4.15
N SER A 94 -7.74 -1.96 -5.02
CA SER A 94 -6.92 -1.78 -6.21
C SER A 94 -7.79 -1.44 -7.42
N CYS A 95 -7.28 -0.53 -8.25
CA CYS A 95 -7.78 -0.14 -9.56
C CYS A 95 -6.66 -0.36 -10.59
N HIS A 96 -7.04 -0.83 -11.77
CA HIS A 96 -6.12 -1.16 -12.86
C HIS A 96 -6.33 -0.30 -14.11
N SER A 97 -7.24 0.67 -14.03
CA SER A 97 -7.50 1.66 -15.07
C SER A 97 -7.97 2.97 -14.42
N LEU A 98 -7.92 4.08 -15.16
CA LEU A 98 -8.49 5.36 -14.72
C LEU A 98 -10.01 5.29 -14.56
N GLN A 99 -10.68 4.50 -15.41
CA GLN A 99 -12.11 4.25 -15.31
C GLN A 99 -12.47 3.58 -13.97
N GLU A 100 -11.71 2.56 -13.55
CA GLU A 100 -11.93 1.93 -12.24
C GLU A 100 -11.70 2.90 -11.07
N VAL A 101 -10.82 3.90 -11.22
CA VAL A 101 -10.66 4.95 -10.21
C VAL A 101 -11.91 5.83 -10.16
N GLU A 102 -12.45 6.26 -11.30
CA GLU A 102 -13.70 7.04 -11.35
C GLU A 102 -14.87 6.25 -10.74
N GLU A 103 -14.99 4.96 -11.04
CA GLU A 103 -16.09 4.10 -10.60
C GLU A 103 -16.02 3.69 -9.12
N HIS A 104 -14.82 3.62 -8.54
CA HIS A 104 -14.63 2.94 -7.25
C HIS A 104 -13.87 3.73 -6.19
N LYS A 105 -13.36 4.94 -6.50
CA LYS A 105 -12.71 5.80 -5.50
C LYS A 105 -13.68 6.28 -4.44
N ASP A 106 -14.95 6.45 -4.79
CA ASP A 106 -15.99 6.86 -3.85
C ASP A 106 -16.36 5.72 -2.89
N GLY A 107 -16.55 6.07 -1.62
CA GLY A 107 -16.68 5.08 -0.53
C GLY A 107 -15.36 4.49 -0.04
N MET A 108 -14.23 4.82 -0.68
CA MET A 108 -12.90 4.39 -0.25
C MET A 108 -12.13 5.54 0.41
N ARG A 109 -11.32 5.22 1.41
CA ARG A 109 -10.35 6.16 2.00
C ARG A 109 -9.25 6.49 0.98
N TYR A 110 -8.77 5.48 0.26
CA TYR A 110 -7.89 5.60 -0.89
C TYR A 110 -8.02 4.38 -1.80
N VAL A 111 -7.59 4.53 -3.05
CA VAL A 111 -7.44 3.43 -4.00
C VAL A 111 -5.99 3.33 -4.46
N PHE A 112 -5.54 2.10 -4.76
CA PHE A 112 -4.29 1.90 -5.49
C PHE A 112 -4.57 2.02 -6.98
N LEU A 113 -3.71 2.70 -7.71
CA LEU A 113 -3.66 2.63 -9.18
C LEU A 113 -2.37 1.92 -9.58
N SER A 114 -2.48 0.86 -10.37
CA SER A 114 -1.32 0.05 -10.76
C SER A 114 -1.53 -0.75 -12.06
N PRO A 115 -0.44 -1.08 -12.80
CA PRO A 115 0.95 -0.64 -12.55
C PRO A 115 1.23 0.78 -13.06
N ILE A 116 1.88 1.62 -12.25
CA ILE A 116 2.32 2.97 -12.69
C ILE A 116 3.66 2.92 -13.44
N PHE A 117 4.56 2.04 -13.02
CA PHE A 117 5.84 1.82 -13.68
C PHE A 117 6.06 0.33 -13.92
N ASP A 118 6.93 0.02 -14.87
CA ASP A 118 7.33 -1.33 -15.19
C ASP A 118 7.85 -2.05 -13.94
N SER A 119 7.43 -3.31 -13.76
CA SER A 119 7.93 -4.11 -12.66
C SER A 119 9.41 -4.47 -12.91
N ILE A 120 10.29 -4.05 -11.99
CA ILE A 120 11.71 -4.45 -11.98
C ILE A 120 11.85 -5.98 -11.91
N SER A 121 10.88 -6.69 -11.33
CA SER A 121 10.98 -8.12 -10.98
C SER A 121 10.01 -9.05 -11.71
N LYS A 122 9.16 -8.54 -12.62
CA LYS A 122 8.22 -9.37 -13.40
C LYS A 122 8.37 -9.03 -14.88
N GLN A 123 9.08 -9.86 -15.63
CA GLN A 123 9.13 -9.75 -17.08
C GLN A 123 7.69 -9.84 -17.64
N GLY A 124 7.25 -8.81 -18.36
CA GLY A 124 5.92 -8.71 -18.97
C GLY A 124 4.90 -7.82 -18.22
N TYR A 125 5.25 -7.24 -17.07
CA TYR A 125 4.38 -6.26 -16.39
C TYR A 125 4.81 -4.83 -16.78
N GLN A 126 4.38 -4.41 -17.98
CA GLN A 126 4.61 -3.07 -18.50
C GLN A 126 3.61 -2.09 -17.88
N SER A 127 4.03 -0.84 -17.66
CA SER A 127 3.15 0.26 -17.31
C SER A 127 2.02 0.33 -18.34
N VAL A 128 0.80 0.45 -17.83
CA VAL A 128 -0.40 0.60 -18.66
C VAL A 128 -0.73 2.09 -18.90
N PHE A 129 0.05 3.01 -18.35
CA PHE A 129 -0.18 4.44 -18.44
C PHE A 129 1.03 5.19 -18.99
N SER A 130 0.80 6.05 -19.97
CA SER A 130 1.73 7.10 -20.34
C SER A 130 1.71 8.24 -19.32
N ILE A 131 2.81 9.00 -19.24
CA ILE A 131 2.87 10.17 -18.37
C ILE A 131 1.83 11.24 -18.76
N GLU A 132 1.50 11.36 -20.04
CA GLU A 132 0.53 12.35 -20.49
C GLU A 132 -0.91 11.97 -20.09
N GLU A 133 -1.26 10.68 -20.15
CA GLU A 133 -2.55 10.19 -19.64
C GLU A 133 -2.69 10.45 -18.12
N LEU A 134 -1.61 10.22 -17.34
CA LEU A 134 -1.62 10.52 -15.91
C LEU A 134 -1.76 12.01 -15.62
N ARG A 135 -1.12 12.88 -16.42
CA ARG A 135 -1.29 14.34 -16.31
C ARG A 135 -2.71 14.78 -16.62
N GLU A 136 -3.31 14.25 -17.69
CA GLU A 136 -4.70 14.53 -18.02
C GLU A 136 -5.64 14.05 -16.90
N ALA A 137 -5.42 12.85 -16.37
CA ALA A 137 -6.20 12.31 -15.26
C ALA A 137 -6.10 13.18 -14.00
N CYS A 138 -4.92 13.74 -13.71
CA CYS A 138 -4.74 14.72 -12.64
C CYS A 138 -5.51 16.02 -12.93
N ARG A 139 -5.42 16.57 -14.16
CA ARG A 139 -6.16 17.78 -14.56
C ARG A 139 -7.68 17.59 -14.46
N ARG A 140 -8.17 16.38 -14.74
CA ARG A 140 -9.58 15.99 -14.60
C ARG A 140 -10.02 15.65 -13.16
N GLY A 141 -9.10 15.63 -12.19
CA GLY A 141 -9.39 15.26 -10.80
C GLY A 141 -9.64 13.76 -10.56
N ILE A 142 -9.33 12.90 -11.54
CA ILE A 142 -9.37 11.45 -11.39
C ILE A 142 -8.28 11.02 -10.41
N ILE A 143 -7.05 11.48 -10.65
CA ILE A 143 -5.93 11.33 -9.73
C ILE A 143 -5.93 12.52 -8.78
N ASP A 144 -5.99 12.22 -7.48
CA ASP A 144 -6.00 13.20 -6.41
C ASP A 144 -5.31 12.63 -5.15
N SER A 145 -5.46 13.35 -4.03
CA SER A 145 -4.93 12.95 -2.72
C SER A 145 -5.41 11.59 -2.18
N ARG A 146 -6.42 10.95 -2.79
CA ARG A 146 -6.94 9.61 -2.44
C ARG A 146 -6.45 8.52 -3.40
N VAL A 147 -5.67 8.85 -4.42
CA VAL A 147 -5.09 7.87 -5.34
C VAL A 147 -3.63 7.63 -4.97
N VAL A 148 -3.28 6.37 -4.70
CA VAL A 148 -1.95 5.93 -4.29
C VAL A 148 -1.32 5.12 -5.43
N ALA A 149 -0.13 5.51 -5.85
CA ALA A 149 0.61 4.83 -6.91
C ALA A 149 1.16 3.48 -6.43
N LEU A 150 1.01 2.43 -7.23
CA LEU A 150 1.59 1.12 -7.00
C LEU A 150 2.12 0.50 -8.31
N GLY A 151 3.17 -0.32 -8.21
CA GLY A 151 3.79 -1.02 -9.34
C GLY A 151 5.00 -0.27 -9.88
N GLY A 152 6.19 -0.87 -9.72
CA GLY A 152 7.48 -0.30 -10.14
C GLY A 152 7.90 0.99 -9.39
N VAL A 153 7.19 1.37 -8.32
CA VAL A 153 7.44 2.59 -7.57
C VAL A 153 8.69 2.45 -6.69
N THR A 154 9.58 3.43 -6.78
CA THR A 154 10.77 3.62 -5.94
C THR A 154 10.83 5.09 -5.46
N PRO A 155 11.65 5.43 -4.45
CA PRO A 155 11.81 6.82 -3.99
C PRO A 155 12.15 7.82 -5.09
N MET A 156 12.87 7.37 -6.14
CA MET A 156 13.24 8.22 -7.27
C MET A 156 12.01 8.76 -8.03
N ALA A 157 10.88 8.04 -7.99
CA ALA A 157 9.65 8.44 -8.67
C ALA A 157 8.79 9.41 -7.85
N PHE A 158 9.06 9.63 -6.56
CA PHE A 158 8.13 10.35 -5.68
C PHE A 158 7.89 11.80 -6.11
N LYS A 159 8.92 12.49 -6.61
CA LYS A 159 8.77 13.85 -7.14
C LYS A 159 7.82 13.89 -8.34
N GLN A 160 7.94 12.92 -9.25
CA GLN A 160 7.06 12.80 -10.41
C GLN A 160 5.64 12.43 -10.00
N LEU A 161 5.47 11.45 -9.12
CA LEU A 161 4.16 11.04 -8.61
C LEU A 161 3.44 12.19 -7.90
N HIS A 162 4.17 12.97 -7.09
CA HIS A 162 3.63 14.15 -6.43
C HIS A 162 3.17 15.21 -7.44
N ALA A 163 3.98 15.48 -8.48
CA ALA A 163 3.61 16.39 -9.56
C ALA A 163 2.42 15.90 -10.40
N LEU A 164 2.17 14.59 -10.43
CA LEU A 164 1.02 13.95 -11.06
C LEU A 164 -0.21 13.87 -10.14
N GLY A 165 -0.16 14.49 -8.96
CA GLY A 165 -1.31 14.59 -8.05
C GLY A 165 -1.58 13.36 -7.18
N PHE A 166 -0.73 12.33 -7.22
CA PHE A 166 -0.91 11.16 -6.36
C PHE A 166 -0.78 11.53 -4.88
N GLY A 167 -1.76 11.12 -4.08
CA GLY A 167 -1.75 11.30 -2.63
C GLY A 167 -0.74 10.44 -1.88
N GLY A 168 -0.31 9.32 -2.49
CA GLY A 168 0.60 8.38 -1.86
C GLY A 168 1.37 7.47 -2.82
N ALA A 169 2.30 6.73 -2.24
CA ALA A 169 3.07 5.67 -2.89
C ALA A 169 2.98 4.39 -2.05
N ALA A 170 2.66 3.26 -2.69
CA ALA A 170 2.70 1.94 -2.10
C ALA A 170 3.89 1.15 -2.64
N LEU A 171 4.69 0.59 -1.73
CA LEU A 171 5.91 -0.15 -2.06
C LEU A 171 5.81 -1.61 -1.61
N LEU A 172 6.35 -2.51 -2.44
CA LEU A 172 6.44 -3.95 -2.16
C LEU A 172 7.83 -4.46 -2.58
N GLY A 173 8.06 -4.59 -3.88
CA GLY A 173 9.27 -5.22 -4.42
C GLY A 173 10.54 -4.44 -4.08
N ASP A 174 10.49 -3.12 -4.13
CA ASP A 174 11.61 -2.23 -3.76
C ASP A 174 12.04 -2.40 -2.29
N VAL A 175 11.16 -2.90 -1.42
CA VAL A 175 11.46 -3.13 0.00
C VAL A 175 11.83 -4.59 0.25
N TRP A 176 10.98 -5.53 -0.17
CA TRP A 176 11.10 -6.95 0.22
C TRP A 176 12.09 -7.78 -0.62
N HIS A 177 12.60 -7.26 -1.74
CA HIS A 177 13.69 -7.90 -2.49
C HIS A 177 15.08 -7.56 -1.95
N ARG A 178 15.17 -6.70 -0.94
CA ARG A 178 16.42 -6.37 -0.27
C ARG A 178 16.75 -7.39 0.82
N PRO A 179 18.05 -7.60 1.13
CA PRO A 179 18.46 -8.30 2.34
C PRO A 179 17.83 -7.68 3.59
N ALA A 180 17.48 -8.51 4.58
CA ALA A 180 16.72 -8.09 5.76
C ALA A 180 17.39 -6.98 6.57
N ASP A 181 18.72 -7.00 6.65
CA ASP A 181 19.56 -5.99 7.30
C ASP A 181 19.61 -4.65 6.55
N ALA A 182 19.38 -4.65 5.24
CA ALA A 182 19.33 -3.44 4.41
C ALA A 182 17.94 -2.78 4.38
N ILE A 183 16.87 -3.49 4.78
CA ILE A 183 15.49 -2.98 4.70
C ILE A 183 15.35 -1.68 5.49
N MET A 184 15.87 -1.60 6.71
CA MET A 184 15.61 -0.44 7.58
C MET A 184 16.36 0.82 7.16
N ALA A 185 17.58 0.69 6.65
CA ALA A 185 18.29 1.81 6.05
C ALA A 185 17.51 2.36 4.84
N HIS A 186 17.07 1.45 3.96
CA HIS A 186 16.28 1.82 2.78
C HIS A 186 14.92 2.43 3.14
N MET A 187 14.26 1.95 4.20
CA MET A 187 13.01 2.52 4.68
C MET A 187 13.18 3.96 5.18
N ASN A 188 14.30 4.27 5.84
CA ASN A 188 14.63 5.65 6.17
C ASN A 188 14.78 6.51 4.90
N ASP A 189 15.47 6.01 3.86
CA ASP A 189 15.64 6.75 2.60
C ASP A 189 14.29 7.02 1.90
N ILE A 190 13.40 6.02 1.87
CA ILE A 190 12.02 6.17 1.38
C ILE A 190 11.30 7.31 2.13
N LEU A 191 11.35 7.29 3.46
CA LEU A 191 10.62 8.25 4.28
C LEU A 191 11.22 9.66 4.18
N GLN A 192 12.54 9.79 4.06
CA GLN A 192 13.20 11.09 3.84
C GLN A 192 12.83 11.66 2.47
N ALA A 193 12.82 10.85 1.41
CA ALA A 193 12.38 11.28 0.09
C ALA A 193 10.93 11.81 0.11
N ALA A 194 10.04 11.16 0.84
CA ALA A 194 8.64 11.60 1.00
C ALA A 194 8.51 12.90 1.81
N LYS A 195 9.29 13.04 2.90
CA LYS A 195 9.32 14.24 3.75
C LYS A 195 9.82 15.47 2.98
N ASN A 196 10.86 15.32 2.16
CA ASN A 196 11.43 16.41 1.37
C ASN A 196 10.43 17.04 0.40
N LEU A 197 9.43 16.29 -0.07
CA LEU A 197 8.35 16.82 -0.92
C LEU A 197 7.34 17.64 -0.12
N SER A 198 7.12 17.30 1.15
CA SER A 198 6.15 17.98 2.00
C SER A 198 6.67 19.33 2.53
N LEU A 199 8.00 19.54 2.48
CA LEU A 199 8.67 20.80 2.86
C LEU A 199 8.81 21.80 1.70
N GLN A 200 8.44 21.40 0.47
CA GLN A 200 8.57 22.23 -0.73
C GLN A 200 7.24 22.92 -1.15
N ASN A 201 6.16 22.66 -0.42
CA ASN A 201 4.84 23.28 -0.60
C ASN A 201 4.54 24.22 0.57
#